data_AF-A0A9E5IG31-F1
#
_entry.id   AF-A0A9E5IG31-F1
#
_cell.length_a   1.000
_cell.length_b   1.000
_cell.length_c   1.000
_cell.angle_alpha   90.00
_cell.angle_beta   90.00
_cell.angle_gamma   90.00
#
_symmetry.space_group_name_H-M   'P 1'
#
loop_
_entity.id
_entity.type
_entity.pdbx_description
1 polymer ?
#
loop_
_entity_poly.entity_id
_entity_poly.type
_entity_poly.pdbx_seq_one_letter_code
_entity_poly.pdbx_strand_id
1 'polypeptide(L)'
;MKRFFTLSFLAAFVAANGLFGAPDAASAESRLRDSLKATMLLLRTAQNDLAGAQSARDALAAEKKELEGEIAGFKKQMVADRIESDKAIAALKSTNTAQAADLASTTEELGKTRASLAKVVDYAKKTETERNERSSRVAQLETQVELGLVRNMALYTIGNEILDRYSKFSLGDAIGAREPFIAVTRAKLDLQVQDYADKLKEQHIKTPAPEAP
;
A
#
# COMPACT_ATOMS: atom_id res chain seq x y z
N MET A 1 -60.20 4.45 39.58
CA MET A 1 -61.34 3.52 39.81
C MET A 1 -61.90 3.87 41.18
N LYS A 2 -62.87 4.79 41.30
CA LYS A 2 -64.33 4.57 41.31
C LYS A 2 -64.84 3.54 42.35
N ARG A 3 -65.36 4.09 43.46
CA ARG A 3 -66.64 3.81 44.20
C ARG A 3 -66.83 2.38 44.77
N PHE A 4 -67.22 2.18 46.03
CA PHE A 4 -68.55 2.32 46.65
C PHE A 4 -68.41 1.69 48.07
N PHE A 5 -69.12 2.01 49.15
CA PHE A 5 -70.57 2.03 49.32
C PHE A 5 -70.90 2.65 50.70
N THR A 6 -71.69 3.71 50.71
CA THR A 6 -72.48 4.19 51.86
C THR A 6 -73.92 3.74 51.67
N LEU A 7 -74.52 3.08 52.66
CA LEU A 7 -75.99 2.96 52.84
C LEU A 7 -76.22 2.69 54.33
N SER A 8 -76.89 3.52 55.15
CA SER A 8 -78.18 4.23 55.09
C SER A 8 -79.27 3.49 55.89
N PHE A 9 -79.87 4.25 56.82
CA PHE A 9 -81.25 4.22 57.33
C PHE A 9 -81.74 3.18 58.36
N LEU A 10 -81.89 3.67 59.60
CA LEU A 10 -83.14 3.85 60.37
C LEU A 10 -84.15 2.68 60.46
N ALA A 11 -84.37 2.19 61.69
CA ALA A 11 -85.70 1.84 62.18
C ALA A 11 -85.71 1.81 63.72
N ALA A 12 -86.63 2.58 64.31
CA ALA A 12 -86.99 2.53 65.72
C ALA A 12 -87.78 1.25 66.02
N PHE A 13 -87.54 0.64 67.18
CA PHE A 13 -88.55 -0.18 67.84
C PHE A 13 -88.42 -0.06 69.37
N VAL A 14 -89.49 0.44 69.98
CA VAL A 14 -89.74 0.48 71.42
C VAL A 14 -90.48 -0.79 71.79
N ALA A 15 -89.99 -1.54 72.79
CA ALA A 15 -90.76 -2.42 73.67
C ALA A 15 -89.84 -2.77 74.87
N ALA A 16 -90.00 -2.13 76.03
CA ALA A 16 -90.97 -2.46 77.07
C ALA A 16 -90.73 -3.84 77.73
N ASN A 17 -90.10 -3.74 78.91
CA ASN A 17 -90.32 -4.53 80.12
C ASN A 17 -89.85 -6.00 80.21
N GLY A 18 -89.04 -6.20 81.26
CA GLY A 18 -89.24 -7.30 82.19
C GLY A 18 -88.48 -8.57 81.89
N LEU A 19 -87.34 -8.75 82.55
CA LEU A 19 -87.27 -9.68 83.67
C LEU A 19 -85.91 -9.54 84.36
N PHE A 20 -85.95 -9.55 85.68
CA PHE A 20 -84.81 -9.67 86.55
C PHE A 20 -83.92 -10.86 86.15
N GLY A 21 -82.70 -10.53 85.75
CA GLY A 21 -81.55 -11.42 85.79
C GLY A 21 -80.37 -10.56 86.17
N ALA A 22 -80.07 -10.49 87.46
CA ALA A 22 -78.85 -9.87 87.95
C ALA A 22 -77.67 -10.43 87.15
N PRO A 23 -76.73 -9.61 86.64
CA PRO A 23 -75.49 -10.14 86.12
C PRO A 23 -74.82 -10.86 87.29
N ASP A 24 -74.72 -12.18 87.17
CA ASP A 24 -73.93 -12.99 88.06
C ASP A 24 -72.51 -12.40 88.04
N ALA A 25 -72.07 -11.79 89.14
CA ALA A 25 -70.82 -11.02 89.18
C ALA A 25 -69.61 -11.85 88.72
N ALA A 26 -69.69 -13.17 88.88
CA ALA A 26 -68.73 -14.16 88.39
C ALA A 26 -68.65 -14.25 86.84
N SER A 27 -69.75 -14.03 86.12
CA SER A 27 -69.81 -14.11 84.65
C SER A 27 -69.26 -12.85 83.96
N ALA A 28 -69.52 -11.67 84.54
CA ALA A 28 -68.91 -10.41 84.09
C ALA A 28 -67.39 -10.42 84.32
N GLU A 29 -66.93 -10.96 85.44
CA GLU A 29 -65.51 -11.09 85.76
C GLU A 29 -64.79 -12.07 84.82
N SER A 30 -65.41 -13.22 84.50
CA SER A 30 -64.84 -14.18 83.52
C SER A 30 -64.65 -13.55 82.14
N ARG A 31 -65.65 -12.81 81.65
CA ARG A 31 -65.56 -12.09 80.36
C ARG A 31 -64.46 -11.03 80.35
N LEU A 32 -64.24 -10.36 81.49
CA LEU A 32 -63.18 -9.35 81.64
C LEU A 32 -61.79 -10.00 81.67
N ARG A 33 -61.67 -11.19 82.24
CA ARG A 33 -60.44 -11.99 82.20
C ARG A 33 -60.15 -12.53 80.79
N ASP A 34 -61.17 -12.97 80.07
CA ASP A 34 -61.00 -13.48 78.70
C ASP A 34 -60.68 -12.36 77.71
N SER A 35 -61.29 -11.17 77.87
CA SER A 35 -60.93 -9.99 77.07
C SER A 35 -59.51 -9.50 77.37
N LEU A 36 -59.08 -9.56 78.63
CA LEU A 36 -57.71 -9.22 79.02
C LEU A 36 -56.68 -10.21 78.49
N LYS A 37 -56.99 -11.52 78.45
CA LYS A 37 -56.14 -12.52 77.79
C LYS A 37 -56.08 -12.30 76.28
N ALA A 38 -57.20 -11.99 75.64
CA ALA A 38 -57.24 -11.71 74.20
C ALA A 38 -56.44 -10.45 73.83
N THR A 39 -56.51 -9.39 74.64
CA THR A 39 -55.70 -8.18 74.42
C THR A 39 -54.22 -8.41 74.69
N MET A 40 -53.86 -9.21 75.69
CA MET A 40 -52.46 -9.63 75.91
C MET A 40 -51.90 -10.46 74.74
N LEU A 41 -52.70 -11.39 74.19
CA LEU A 41 -52.32 -12.16 73.00
C LEU A 41 -52.15 -11.25 71.78
N LEU A 42 -53.07 -10.31 71.56
CA LEU A 42 -52.98 -9.33 70.48
C LEU A 42 -51.72 -8.45 70.63
N LEU A 43 -51.43 -7.98 71.84
CA LEU A 43 -50.23 -7.18 72.11
C LEU A 43 -48.96 -7.98 71.84
N ARG A 44 -48.90 -9.24 72.26
CA ARG A 44 -47.77 -10.13 71.97
C ARG A 44 -47.60 -10.38 70.47
N THR A 45 -48.68 -10.61 69.74
CA THR A 45 -48.63 -10.77 68.27
C THR A 45 -48.15 -9.49 67.60
N ALA A 46 -48.71 -8.33 67.98
CA ALA A 46 -48.29 -7.04 67.44
C ALA A 46 -46.84 -6.69 67.76
N GLN A 47 -46.34 -7.06 68.96
CA GLN A 47 -44.93 -6.92 69.32
C GLN A 47 -44.02 -7.80 68.46
N ASN A 48 -44.42 -9.04 68.20
CA ASN A 48 -43.69 -9.95 67.31
C ASN A 48 -43.68 -9.44 65.86
N ASP A 49 -44.82 -8.95 65.37
CA ASP A 49 -44.94 -8.38 64.02
C ASP A 49 -44.09 -7.11 63.88
N LEU A 50 -44.06 -6.25 64.91
CA LEU A 50 -43.22 -5.06 64.94
C LEU A 50 -41.74 -5.42 64.94
N ALA A 51 -41.32 -6.42 65.73
CA ALA A 51 -39.95 -6.91 65.74
C ALA A 51 -39.55 -7.51 64.37
N GLY A 52 -40.45 -8.27 63.74
CA GLY A 52 -40.26 -8.81 62.39
C GLY A 52 -40.15 -7.71 61.32
N ALA A 53 -41.03 -6.71 61.38
CA ALA A 53 -41.01 -5.57 60.45
C ALA A 53 -39.78 -4.69 60.63
N GLN A 54 -39.30 -4.50 61.87
CA GLN A 54 -38.05 -3.79 62.15
C GLN A 54 -36.85 -4.56 61.57
N SER A 55 -36.76 -5.87 61.81
CA SER A 55 -35.69 -6.70 61.24
C SER A 55 -35.68 -6.67 59.70
N ALA A 56 -36.86 -6.75 59.06
CA ALA A 56 -36.98 -6.64 57.61
C ALA A 56 -36.58 -5.24 57.08
N ARG A 57 -36.93 -4.18 57.81
CA ARG A 57 -36.51 -2.81 57.45
C ARG A 57 -35.00 -2.64 57.55
N ASP A 58 -34.37 -3.17 58.59
CA ASP A 58 -32.93 -3.08 58.77
C ASP A 58 -32.19 -3.88 57.68
N ALA A 59 -32.70 -5.06 57.30
CA ALA A 59 -32.16 -5.85 56.20
C ALA A 59 -32.26 -5.11 54.85
N LEU A 60 -33.43 -4.55 54.52
CA LEU A 60 -33.61 -3.78 53.29
C LEU A 60 -32.79 -2.47 53.28
N ALA A 61 -32.61 -1.84 54.44
CA ALA A 61 -31.75 -0.66 54.56
C ALA A 61 -30.27 -0.99 54.32
N ALA A 62 -29.82 -2.16 54.81
CA ALA A 62 -28.47 -2.66 54.53
C ALA A 62 -28.28 -2.98 53.05
N GLU A 63 -29.21 -3.70 52.42
CA GLU A 63 -29.17 -4.03 50.99
C GLU A 63 -29.20 -2.77 50.11
N LYS A 64 -30.07 -1.81 50.43
CA LYS A 64 -30.11 -0.53 49.71
C LYS A 64 -28.77 0.21 49.78
N LYS A 65 -28.13 0.23 50.96
CA LYS A 65 -26.82 0.87 51.13
C LYS A 65 -25.73 0.16 50.32
N GLU A 66 -25.76 -1.17 50.26
CA GLU A 66 -24.84 -1.96 49.44
C GLU A 66 -25.01 -1.65 47.95
N LEU A 67 -26.25 -1.71 47.45
CA LEU A 67 -26.57 -1.40 46.05
C LEU A 67 -26.22 0.05 45.68
N GLU A 68 -26.45 1.02 46.58
CA GLU A 68 -26.01 2.40 46.37
C GLU A 68 -24.47 2.51 46.26
N GLY A 69 -23.74 1.72 47.06
CA GLY A 69 -22.29 1.58 46.98
C GLY A 69 -21.82 0.99 45.66
N GLU A 70 -22.42 -0.12 45.21
CA GLU A 70 -22.13 -0.75 43.93
C GLU A 70 -22.42 0.18 42.75
N ILE A 71 -23.57 0.86 42.75
CA ILE A 71 -23.93 1.83 41.70
C ILE A 71 -22.92 2.98 41.64
N ALA A 72 -22.48 3.48 42.79
CA ALA A 72 -21.44 4.52 42.84
C ALA A 72 -20.10 3.99 42.30
N GLY A 73 -19.73 2.75 42.65
CA GLY A 73 -18.55 2.06 42.13
C GLY A 73 -18.60 1.91 40.61
N PHE A 74 -19.68 1.33 40.08
CA PHE A 74 -19.87 1.15 38.64
C PHE A 74 -19.89 2.48 37.89
N LYS A 75 -20.54 3.52 38.41
CA LYS A 75 -20.51 4.86 37.79
C LYS A 75 -19.09 5.41 37.69
N LYS A 76 -18.29 5.27 38.75
CA LYS A 76 -16.89 5.70 38.75
C LYS A 76 -16.07 4.92 37.73
N GLN A 77 -16.25 3.61 37.66
CA GLN A 77 -15.57 2.75 36.71
C GLN A 77 -15.96 3.09 35.26
N MET A 78 -17.24 3.26 34.96
CA MET A 78 -17.71 3.67 33.63
C MET A 78 -17.09 4.99 33.17
N VAL A 79 -16.95 5.98 34.06
CA VAL A 79 -16.31 7.25 33.72
C VAL A 79 -14.82 7.05 33.46
N ALA A 80 -14.13 6.25 34.27
CA ALA A 80 -12.71 5.95 34.07
C ALA A 80 -12.48 5.20 32.74
N ASP A 81 -13.26 4.15 32.48
CA ASP A 81 -13.19 3.35 31.26
C ASP A 81 -13.49 4.20 30.02
N ARG A 82 -14.48 5.11 30.11
CA ARG A 82 -14.80 6.04 29.03
C ARG A 82 -13.63 6.96 28.72
N ILE A 83 -13.02 7.57 29.73
CA ILE A 83 -11.85 8.45 29.57
C ILE A 83 -10.69 7.69 28.91
N GLU A 84 -10.43 6.46 29.36
CA GLU A 84 -9.36 5.64 28.80
C GLU A 84 -9.65 5.23 27.35
N SER A 85 -10.90 4.86 27.05
CA SER A 85 -11.33 4.53 25.69
C SER A 85 -11.23 5.74 24.75
N ASP A 86 -11.61 6.93 25.21
CA ASP A 86 -11.55 8.16 24.41
C ASP A 86 -10.08 8.52 24.11
N LYS A 87 -9.17 8.34 25.08
CA LYS A 87 -7.73 8.50 24.86
C LYS A 87 -7.18 7.49 23.86
N ALA A 88 -7.53 6.21 24.00
CA ALA A 88 -7.09 5.16 23.09
C ALA A 88 -7.58 5.41 21.67
N ILE A 89 -8.84 5.83 21.51
CA ILE A 89 -9.41 6.19 20.20
C ILE A 89 -8.68 7.40 19.60
N ALA A 90 -8.39 8.43 20.39
CA ALA A 90 -7.64 9.60 19.92
C ALA A 90 -6.22 9.23 19.48
N ALA A 91 -5.52 8.39 20.25
CA ALA A 91 -4.19 7.89 19.91
C ALA A 91 -4.22 7.06 18.62
N LEU A 92 -5.15 6.11 18.51
CA LEU A 92 -5.30 5.28 17.30
C LEU A 92 -5.62 6.11 16.07
N LYS A 93 -6.49 7.13 16.18
CA LYS A 93 -6.77 8.05 15.08
C LYS A 93 -5.52 8.80 14.64
N SER A 94 -4.75 9.33 15.59
CA SER A 94 -3.49 10.02 15.29
C SER A 94 -2.48 9.10 14.60
N THR A 95 -2.27 7.88 15.12
CA THR A 95 -1.38 6.89 14.49
C THR A 95 -1.85 6.52 13.08
N ASN A 96 -3.14 6.31 12.87
CA ASN A 96 -3.69 5.97 11.56
C ASN A 96 -3.48 7.13 10.56
N THR A 97 -3.69 8.38 10.98
CA THR A 97 -3.40 9.54 10.12
C THR A 97 -1.92 9.67 9.77
N ALA A 98 -1.01 9.40 10.71
CA ALA A 98 0.43 9.40 10.44
C ALA A 98 0.82 8.27 9.48
N GLN A 99 0.34 7.05 9.72
CA GLN A 99 0.58 5.91 8.83
C GLN A 99 0.05 6.14 7.41
N ALA A 100 -1.13 6.77 7.28
CA ALA A 100 -1.67 7.11 5.97
C ALA A 100 -0.79 8.13 5.22
N ALA A 101 -0.24 9.12 5.94
CA ALA A 101 0.69 10.09 5.36
C ALA A 101 2.02 9.43 4.95
N ASP A 102 2.57 8.56 5.80
CA ASP A 102 3.81 7.83 5.52
C ASP A 102 3.64 6.88 4.32
N LEU A 103 2.50 6.19 4.22
CA LEU A 103 2.18 5.33 3.08
C LEU A 103 2.07 6.14 1.78
N ALA A 104 1.42 7.31 1.82
CA ALA A 104 1.32 8.18 0.65
C ALA A 104 2.71 8.66 0.19
N SER A 105 3.54 9.13 1.12
CA SER A 105 4.92 9.58 0.84
C SER A 105 5.78 8.45 0.30
N THR A 106 5.76 7.27 0.94
CA THR A 106 6.53 6.10 0.49
C THR A 106 6.09 5.64 -0.90
N THR A 107 4.79 5.66 -1.18
CA THR A 107 4.25 5.29 -2.49
C THR A 107 4.70 6.27 -3.58
N GLU A 108 4.73 7.57 -3.27
CA GLU A 108 5.23 8.60 -4.18
C GLU A 108 6.72 8.42 -4.48
N GLU A 109 7.55 8.22 -3.44
CA GLU A 109 9.00 8.02 -3.58
C GLU A 109 9.34 6.75 -4.37
N LEU A 110 8.60 5.67 -4.11
CA LEU A 110 8.72 4.41 -4.84
C LEU A 110 8.30 4.58 -6.31
N GLY A 111 7.27 5.38 -6.59
CA GLY A 111 6.91 5.78 -7.95
C GLY A 111 8.01 6.56 -8.67
N LYS A 112 8.58 7.57 -8.00
CA LYS A 112 9.71 8.37 -8.53
C LYS A 112 10.94 7.51 -8.80
N THR A 113 11.26 6.60 -7.89
CA THR A 113 12.41 5.69 -8.01
C THR A 113 12.23 4.70 -9.15
N ARG A 114 11.02 4.18 -9.36
CA ARG A 114 10.73 3.32 -10.53
C ARG A 114 10.85 4.10 -11.84
N ALA A 115 10.35 5.32 -11.88
CA ALA A 115 10.46 6.17 -13.06
C ALA A 115 11.92 6.55 -13.37
N SER A 116 12.74 6.85 -12.35
CA SER A 116 14.16 7.13 -12.55
C SER A 116 14.93 5.88 -13.00
N LEU A 117 14.64 4.72 -12.42
CA LEU A 117 15.25 3.45 -12.83
C LEU A 117 14.90 3.11 -14.28
N ALA A 118 13.64 3.28 -14.69
CA ALA A 118 13.23 3.07 -16.08
C ALA A 118 14.02 3.95 -17.05
N LYS A 119 14.19 5.25 -16.73
CA LYS A 119 15.01 6.18 -17.53
C LYS A 119 16.47 5.75 -17.61
N VAL A 120 17.05 5.28 -16.50
CA VAL A 120 18.45 4.80 -16.48
C VAL A 120 18.61 3.55 -17.34
N VAL A 121 17.65 2.62 -17.27
CA VAL A 121 17.66 1.41 -18.10
C VAL A 121 17.55 1.76 -19.59
N ASP A 122 16.65 2.67 -19.96
CA ASP A 122 16.49 3.11 -21.34
C ASP A 122 17.74 3.84 -21.86
N TYR A 123 18.33 4.70 -21.02
CA TYR A 123 19.60 5.36 -21.34
C TYR A 123 20.72 4.33 -21.55
N ALA A 124 20.87 3.36 -20.65
CA ALA A 124 21.87 2.32 -20.76
C ALA A 124 21.71 1.50 -22.05
N LYS A 125 20.47 1.13 -22.40
CA LYS A 125 20.18 0.43 -23.67
C LYS A 125 20.57 1.28 -24.87
N LYS A 126 20.21 2.57 -24.89
CA LYS A 126 20.56 3.48 -25.97
C LYS A 126 22.08 3.62 -26.11
N THR A 127 22.78 3.81 -25.00
CA THR A 127 24.25 3.90 -25.00
C THR A 127 24.89 2.61 -25.49
N GLU A 128 24.37 1.44 -25.10
CA GLU A 128 24.89 0.15 -25.56
C GLU A 128 24.70 -0.03 -27.09
N THR A 129 23.53 0.34 -27.62
CA THR A 129 23.27 0.34 -29.06
C THR A 129 24.23 1.28 -29.79
N GLU A 130 24.37 2.53 -29.33
CA GLU A 130 25.28 3.51 -29.94
C GLU A 130 26.74 3.02 -29.89
N ARG A 131 27.15 2.37 -28.79
CA ARG A 131 28.50 1.79 -28.66
C ARG A 131 28.71 0.68 -29.69
N ASN A 132 27.74 -0.21 -29.85
CA ASN A 132 27.83 -1.31 -30.82
C ASN A 132 27.85 -0.81 -32.26
N GLU A 133 27.02 0.19 -32.60
CA GLU A 133 27.04 0.85 -33.92
C GLU A 133 28.37 1.53 -34.20
N ARG A 134 28.94 2.25 -33.22
CA ARG A 134 30.26 2.88 -33.35
C ARG A 134 31.36 1.83 -33.49
N SER A 135 31.32 0.77 -32.71
CA SER A 135 32.28 -0.34 -32.80
C SER A 135 32.24 -1.00 -34.18
N SER A 136 31.04 -1.22 -34.74
CA SER A 136 30.86 -1.75 -36.09
C SER A 136 31.43 -0.80 -37.16
N ARG A 137 31.13 0.50 -37.05
CA ARG A 137 31.69 1.52 -37.96
C ARG A 137 33.22 1.60 -37.90
N VAL A 138 33.80 1.51 -36.69
CA VAL A 138 35.26 1.48 -36.52
C VAL A 138 35.85 0.26 -37.23
N ALA A 139 35.30 -0.94 -37.03
CA ALA A 139 35.79 -2.15 -37.70
C ALA A 139 35.67 -2.07 -39.25
N GLN A 140 34.59 -1.48 -39.76
CA GLN A 140 34.42 -1.23 -41.19
C GLN A 140 35.46 -0.25 -41.74
N LEU A 141 35.70 0.86 -41.03
CA LEU A 141 36.70 1.85 -41.41
C LEU A 141 38.12 1.28 -41.34
N GLU A 142 38.46 0.50 -40.32
CA GLU A 142 39.74 -0.20 -40.21
C GLU A 142 39.96 -1.12 -41.41
N THR A 143 38.95 -1.90 -41.79
CA THR A 143 39.00 -2.76 -42.99
C THR A 143 39.18 -1.95 -44.27
N GLN A 144 38.49 -0.82 -44.42
CA GLN A 144 38.63 0.07 -45.58
C GLN A 144 40.02 0.70 -45.66
N VAL A 145 40.58 1.12 -44.51
CA VAL A 145 41.94 1.66 -44.43
C VAL A 145 42.96 0.59 -44.81
N GLU A 146 42.85 -0.62 -44.27
CA GLU A 146 43.76 -1.73 -44.60
C GLU A 146 43.71 -2.08 -46.10
N LEU A 147 42.51 -2.20 -46.67
CA LEU A 147 42.34 -2.42 -48.11
C LEU A 147 42.94 -1.27 -48.93
N GLY A 148 42.74 -0.03 -48.48
CA GLY A 148 43.31 1.16 -49.12
C GLY A 148 44.83 1.15 -49.11
N LEU A 149 45.46 0.74 -48.01
CA LEU A 149 46.91 0.61 -47.89
C LEU A 149 47.44 -0.49 -48.83
N VAL A 150 46.79 -1.65 -48.88
CA VAL A 150 47.16 -2.75 -49.79
C VAL A 150 47.08 -2.30 -51.25
N ARG A 151 45.97 -1.64 -51.64
CA ARG A 151 45.78 -1.13 -53.00
C ARG A 151 46.77 -0.01 -53.34
N ASN A 152 47.10 0.86 -52.39
CA ASN A 152 48.10 1.91 -52.59
C ASN A 152 49.48 1.30 -52.88
N MET A 153 49.90 0.29 -52.09
CA MET A 153 51.14 -0.43 -52.36
C MET A 153 51.13 -1.13 -53.73
N ALA A 154 50.01 -1.72 -54.12
CA ALA A 154 49.85 -2.34 -55.44
C ALA A 154 49.98 -1.31 -56.57
N LEU A 155 49.32 -0.15 -56.45
CA LEU A 155 49.41 0.95 -57.41
C LEU A 155 50.84 1.51 -57.50
N TYR A 156 51.53 1.67 -56.37
CA TYR A 156 52.93 2.10 -56.32
C TYR A 156 53.84 1.10 -57.04
N THR A 157 53.60 -0.20 -56.85
CA THR A 157 54.36 -1.27 -57.52
C THR A 157 54.12 -1.23 -59.03
N ILE A 158 52.86 -1.18 -59.49
CA ILE A 158 52.50 -1.05 -60.90
C ILE A 158 53.13 0.21 -61.52
N GLY A 159 53.08 1.34 -60.80
CA GLY A 159 53.70 2.59 -61.25
C GLY A 159 55.20 2.46 -61.47
N ASN A 160 55.92 1.81 -60.56
CA ASN A 160 57.34 1.52 -60.72
C ASN A 160 57.63 0.55 -61.87
N GLU A 161 56.80 -0.49 -62.07
CA GLU A 161 56.92 -1.39 -63.22
C GLU A 161 56.79 -0.65 -64.56
N ILE A 162 55.85 0.31 -64.65
CA ILE A 162 55.68 1.17 -65.83
C ILE A 162 56.93 2.04 -66.05
N LEU A 163 57.43 2.70 -65.00
CA LEU A 163 58.62 3.57 -65.08
C LEU A 163 59.88 2.77 -65.46
N ASP A 164 60.09 1.60 -64.87
CA ASP A 164 61.22 0.71 -65.17
C ASP A 164 61.19 0.24 -66.63
N ARG A 165 60.02 -0.16 -67.15
CA ARG A 165 59.87 -0.50 -68.57
C ARG A 165 60.14 0.69 -69.48
N TYR A 166 59.63 1.88 -69.15
CA TYR A 166 59.86 3.09 -69.94
C TYR A 166 61.35 3.45 -69.99
N SER A 167 62.04 3.34 -68.85
CA SER A 167 63.50 3.54 -68.76
C SER A 167 64.26 2.55 -69.65
N LYS A 168 63.96 1.25 -69.54
CA LYS A 168 64.60 0.19 -70.34
C LYS A 168 64.35 0.35 -71.85
N PHE A 169 63.13 0.72 -72.25
CA PHE A 169 62.80 1.01 -73.64
C PHE A 169 63.62 2.19 -74.20
N SER A 170 63.82 3.26 -73.41
CA SER A 170 64.62 4.43 -73.84
C SER A 170 66.13 4.16 -73.97
N LEU A 171 66.68 3.26 -73.14
CA LEU A 171 68.12 3.00 -73.07
C LEU A 171 68.57 1.88 -74.02
N GLY A 172 67.72 0.88 -74.26
CA GLY A 172 68.04 -0.28 -75.12
C GLY A 172 67.58 -0.13 -76.57
N ASP A 173 66.36 0.35 -76.80
CA ASP A 173 65.76 0.32 -78.14
C ASP A 173 66.18 1.52 -79.00
N ALA A 174 66.48 2.68 -78.40
CA ALA A 174 66.95 3.87 -79.12
C ALA A 174 68.37 3.71 -79.73
N ILE A 175 69.20 2.81 -79.19
CA ILE A 175 70.56 2.56 -79.68
C ILE A 175 70.57 1.43 -80.74
N GLY A 176 69.63 0.47 -80.67
CA GLY A 176 69.55 -0.66 -81.61
C GLY A 176 68.62 -0.46 -82.82
N ALA A 177 67.55 0.33 -82.69
CA ALA A 177 66.51 0.42 -83.71
C ALA A 177 66.63 1.71 -84.56
N ARG A 178 67.38 1.62 -85.66
CA ARG A 178 67.17 2.47 -86.84
C ARG A 178 66.02 1.94 -87.72
N GLU A 179 65.07 1.20 -87.16
CA GLU A 179 63.93 0.65 -87.90
C GLU A 179 62.60 1.29 -87.48
N PRO A 180 61.74 1.69 -88.44
CA PRO A 180 60.45 2.31 -88.17
C PRO A 180 59.50 1.33 -87.48
N PHE A 181 58.70 1.82 -86.52
CA PHE A 181 57.68 1.05 -85.80
C PHE A 181 56.77 0.24 -86.74
N ILE A 182 57.01 -1.08 -86.84
CA ILE A 182 56.21 -2.01 -87.65
C ILE A 182 54.88 -2.33 -86.93
N ALA A 183 53.83 -2.68 -87.67
CA ALA A 183 52.49 -2.98 -87.12
C ALA A 183 52.49 -3.96 -85.92
N VAL A 184 53.43 -4.92 -85.89
CA VAL A 184 53.55 -5.91 -84.80
C VAL A 184 54.06 -5.29 -83.49
N THR A 185 55.01 -4.35 -83.54
CA THR A 185 55.49 -3.66 -82.33
C THR A 185 54.43 -2.72 -81.77
N ARG A 186 53.64 -2.07 -82.65
CA ARG A 186 52.49 -1.27 -82.23
C ARG A 186 51.43 -2.10 -81.50
N ALA A 187 51.04 -3.25 -82.04
CA ALA A 187 50.07 -4.14 -81.39
C ALA A 187 50.54 -4.66 -80.02
N LYS A 188 51.84 -4.94 -79.85
CA LYS A 188 52.43 -5.31 -78.55
C LYS A 188 52.35 -4.18 -77.53
N LEU A 189 52.58 -2.94 -77.96
CA LEU A 189 52.49 -1.75 -77.11
C LEU A 189 51.04 -1.49 -76.68
N ASP A 190 50.09 -1.61 -77.61
CA ASP A 190 48.66 -1.46 -77.32
C ASP A 190 48.18 -2.52 -76.31
N LEU A 191 48.62 -3.77 -76.43
CA LEU A 191 48.32 -4.83 -75.46
C LEU A 191 48.87 -4.51 -74.06
N GLN A 192 50.10 -3.99 -73.97
CA GLN A 192 50.69 -3.60 -72.68
C GLN A 192 49.96 -2.42 -72.04
N VAL A 193 49.56 -1.43 -72.84
CA VAL A 193 48.75 -0.29 -72.37
C VAL A 193 47.41 -0.80 -71.82
N GLN A 194 46.76 -1.75 -72.51
CA GLN A 194 45.54 -2.38 -72.01
C GLN A 194 45.78 -3.13 -70.69
N ASP A 195 46.83 -3.97 -70.62
CA ASP A 195 47.14 -4.77 -69.43
C ASP A 195 47.39 -3.91 -68.19
N TYR A 196 48.13 -2.80 -68.34
CA TYR A 196 48.33 -1.85 -67.24
C TYR A 196 47.08 -1.01 -66.94
N ALA A 197 46.29 -0.63 -67.95
CA ALA A 197 45.02 0.06 -67.73
C ALA A 197 44.05 -0.80 -66.92
N ASP A 198 44.02 -2.12 -67.16
CA ASP A 198 43.18 -3.05 -66.42
C ASP A 198 43.68 -3.25 -64.98
N LYS A 199 45.00 -3.38 -64.78
CA LYS A 199 45.59 -3.43 -63.42
C LYS A 199 45.32 -2.16 -62.61
N LEU A 200 45.42 -0.98 -63.22
CA LEU A 200 45.11 0.30 -62.56
C LEU A 200 43.63 0.40 -62.19
N LYS A 201 42.72 -0.06 -63.07
CA LYS A 201 41.29 -0.09 -62.79
C LYS A 201 40.94 -1.04 -61.64
N GLU A 202 41.55 -2.22 -61.59
CA GLU A 202 41.31 -3.21 -60.54
C GLU A 202 41.68 -2.68 -59.16
N GLN A 203 42.83 -1.99 -59.07
CA GLN A 203 43.35 -1.43 -57.81
C GLN A 203 42.75 -0.07 -57.44
N HIS A 204 42.01 0.59 -58.33
CA HIS A 204 41.36 1.86 -58.03
C HIS A 204 40.31 1.69 -56.93
N ILE A 205 40.37 2.51 -55.88
CA ILE A 205 39.39 2.47 -54.80
C ILE A 205 38.10 3.11 -55.31
N LYS A 206 37.01 2.34 -55.32
CA LYS A 206 35.67 2.89 -55.55
C LYS A 206 35.18 3.50 -54.25
N THR A 207 35.06 4.82 -54.20
CA THR A 207 34.49 5.51 -53.03
C THR A 207 33.04 5.05 -52.85
N PRO A 208 32.63 4.52 -51.68
CA PRO A 208 31.22 4.32 -51.41
C PRO A 208 30.55 5.70 -51.40
N ALA A 209 29.41 5.81 -52.09
CA ALA A 209 28.62 7.06 -52.12
C ALA A 209 28.33 7.50 -50.67
N PRO A 210 28.38 8.82 -50.37
CA PRO A 210 28.10 9.30 -49.03
C PRO A 210 26.68 8.87 -48.64
N GLU A 211 26.56 8.09 -47.57
CA GLU A 211 25.28 7.82 -46.93
C GLU A 211 24.70 9.19 -46.51
N ALA A 212 23.58 9.54 -47.15
CA ALA A 212 22.79 10.73 -46.84
C ALA A 212 22.31 10.68 -45.38
N PRO A 213 22.14 11.86 -44.72
CA PRO A 213 21.84 11.96 -43.29
C PRO A 213 20.55 11.27 -42.86
#